data_AF-A0A2N2N1W5-F1
#
_entry.id   AF-A0A2N2N1W5-F1
#
_cell.length_a   1.000
_cell.length_b   1.000
_cell.length_c   1.000
_cell.angle_alpha   90.00
_cell.angle_beta   90.00
_cell.angle_gamma   90.00
#
_symmetry.space_group_name_H-M   'P 1'
#
loop_
_entity.id
_entity.type
_entity.pdbx_description
1 polymer ?
#
loop_
_entity_poly.entity_id
_entity_poly.type
_entity_poly.pdbx_seq_one_letter_code
_entity_poly.pdbx_strand_id
1 'polypeptide(L)' 'MDPAWFPILKNTRICVPGYGIGIVQDTGSYPGTHYWIDLGYTDAEFAAAGQKTFLNLTVYLLGPFPEGTNLELP' A
#
# COMPACT_ATOMS: atom_id res chain seq x y z
N MET A 1 0.84 0.45 -6.08
CA MET A 1 1.85 -0.54 -5.64
C MET A 1 2.32 -1.35 -6.83
N ASP A 2 3.35 -2.17 -6.67
CA ASP A 2 3.85 -3.04 -7.73
C ASP A 2 2.79 -4.03 -8.27
N PRO A 3 2.67 -4.23 -9.60
CA PRO A 3 1.68 -5.15 -10.19
C PRO A 3 1.86 -6.61 -9.79
N ALA A 4 3.07 -7.04 -9.42
CA ALA A 4 3.31 -8.39 -8.96
C ALA A 4 2.71 -8.65 -7.56
N TRP A 5 2.57 -7.61 -6.73
CA TRP A 5 2.05 -7.72 -5.37
C TRP A 5 0.52 -7.67 -5.32
N PHE A 6 -0.11 -6.97 -6.28
CA PHE A 6 -1.54 -6.71 -6.28
C PHE A 6 -2.43 -7.98 -6.26
N PRO A 7 -2.14 -9.07 -7.01
CA PRO A 7 -2.95 -10.29 -6.96
C PRO A 7 -2.99 -10.95 -5.58
N ILE A 8 -1.92 -10.78 -4.79
CA ILE A 8 -1.77 -11.33 -3.44
C ILE A 8 -2.47 -10.42 -2.43
N LEU A 9 -2.29 -9.10 -2.57
CA LEU A 9 -2.67 -8.13 -1.55
C LEU A 9 -4.02 -7.44 -1.80
N LYS A 10 -4.64 -7.57 -2.99
CA LYS A 10 -5.92 -6.91 -3.30
C LYS A 10 -6.97 -7.17 -2.21
N ASN A 11 -7.70 -6.12 -1.83
CA ASN A 11 -8.69 -6.11 -0.76
C ASN A 11 -8.17 -6.42 0.65
N THR A 12 -6.85 -6.54 0.83
CA THR A 12 -6.23 -6.65 2.16
C THR A 12 -6.14 -5.27 2.80
N ARG A 13 -6.32 -5.22 4.12
CA ARG A 13 -6.06 -4.00 4.90
C ARG A 13 -4.55 -3.85 5.14
N ILE A 14 -4.03 -2.65 4.96
CA ILE A 14 -2.63 -2.34 5.29
C ILE A 14 -2.57 -1.11 6.20
N CYS A 15 -1.61 -1.09 7.12
CA CYS A 15 -1.29 0.10 7.91
C CYS A 15 -0.03 0.75 7.34
N VAL A 16 -0.16 2.01 6.95
CA VAL A 16 0.93 2.87 6.48
C VAL A 16 1.14 3.97 7.52
N PRO A 17 2.23 3.92 8.32
CA PRO A 17 2.53 4.96 9.28
C PRO A 17 2.53 6.36 8.65
N GLY A 18 1.81 7.30 9.27
CA GLY A 18 1.65 8.68 8.77
C GLY A 18 0.46 8.89 7.81
N TYR A 19 -0.07 7.83 7.21
CA TYR A 19 -1.29 7.88 6.37
C TYR A 19 -2.49 7.25 7.10
N GLY A 20 -2.31 6.08 7.70
CA GLY A 20 -3.36 5.35 8.42
C GLY A 20 -3.59 3.94 7.86
N ILE A 21 -4.79 3.41 8.10
CA ILE A 21 -5.19 2.09 7.60
C ILE A 21 -5.96 2.25 6.29
N GLY A 22 -5.46 1.64 5.22
CA GLY A 22 -6.08 1.62 3.90
C GLY A 22 -6.42 0.20 3.43
N ILE A 23 -7.13 0.11 2.31
CA ILE A 23 -7.39 -1.14 1.59
C ILE A 23 -6.61 -1.08 0.27
N VAL A 24 -5.95 -2.18 -0.09
CA VAL A 24 -5.28 -2.28 -1.39
C VAL A 24 -6.33 -2.40 -2.49
N GLN A 25 -6.46 -1.35 -3.31
CA GLN A 25 -7.47 -1.29 -4.37
C GLN A 25 -6.91 -1.01 -5.76
N ASP A 26 -5.63 -0.62 -5.87
CA ASP A 26 -5.03 -0.32 -7.17
C ASP A 26 -3.54 -0.68 -7.23
N THR A 27 -3.04 -0.74 -8.46
CA THR A 27 -1.66 -1.02 -8.82
C THR A 27 -1.13 0.04 -9.78
N GLY A 28 0.19 0.17 -9.90
CA GLY A 28 0.81 1.06 -10.88
C GLY A 28 2.23 0.64 -11.20
N SER A 29 3.00 1.53 -11.83
CA SER A 29 4.43 1.32 -12.09
C SER A 29 5.22 2.52 -11.58
N TYR A 30 6.32 2.27 -10.88
CA TYR A 30 7.23 3.30 -10.40
C TYR A 30 8.66 3.01 -10.87
N PRO A 31 9.35 3.98 -11.49
CA PRO A 31 10.72 3.76 -11.96
C PRO A 31 11.70 3.51 -10.80
N GLY A 32 12.58 2.52 -10.97
CA GLY A 32 13.80 2.36 -10.15
C GLY A 32 13.67 1.50 -8.89
N THR A 33 12.47 1.10 -8.46
CA THR A 33 12.30 0.15 -7.34
C THR A 33 10.92 -0.50 -7.35
N HIS A 34 10.84 -1.73 -6.84
CA HIS A 34 9.59 -2.46 -6.57
C HIS A 34 9.02 -2.15 -5.17
N TYR A 35 9.82 -1.56 -4.28
CA TYR A 35 9.43 -1.25 -2.90
C TYR A 35 8.77 0.12 -2.76
N TRP A 36 7.53 0.25 -3.25
CA TRP A 36 6.77 1.49 -3.19
C TRP A 36 5.25 1.24 -3.12
N ILE A 37 4.55 2.20 -2.52
CA ILE A 37 3.08 2.25 -2.47
C ILE A 37 2.65 3.65 -2.87
N ASP A 38 1.59 3.74 -3.66
CA ASP A 38 0.90 5.00 -3.93
C ASP A 38 -0.28 5.13 -2.97
N LEU A 39 -0.45 6.33 -2.42
CA LEU A 39 -1.47 6.59 -1.42
C LEU A 39 -2.66 7.27 -2.10
N GLY A 40 -3.82 6.61 -2.05
CA GLY A 40 -5.06 7.18 -2.57
C GLY A 40 -5.57 8.31 -1.66
N TYR A 41 -5.91 9.44 -2.26
CA TYR A 41 -6.58 10.54 -1.58
C TYR A 41 -7.72 11.04 -2.47
N THR A 42 -8.81 11.49 -1.88
CA THR A 42 -9.69 12.46 -2.55
C THR A 42 -8.96 13.80 -2.71
N ASP A 43 -9.41 14.65 -3.64
CA ASP A 43 -8.81 15.97 -3.85
C ASP A 43 -8.75 16.81 -2.56
N ALA A 44 -9.80 16.75 -1.73
CA ALA A 44 -9.87 17.47 -0.47
C ALA A 44 -8.87 16.93 0.57
N GLU A 45 -8.76 15.60 0.69
CA GLU A 45 -7.79 14.97 1.60
C GLU A 45 -6.36 15.25 1.13
N PHE A 46 -6.11 15.22 -0.17
CA PHE A 46 -4.80 15.54 -0.73
C PHE A 46 -4.42 17.00 -0.44
N ALA A 47 -5.34 17.94 -0.62
CA ALA A 47 -5.12 19.35 -0.29
C ALA A 47 -4.83 19.56 1.20
N ALA A 48 -5.54 18.85 2.08
CA ALA A 48 -5.37 18.93 3.53
C ALA A 48 -4.13 18.18 4.06
N ALA A 49 -3.62 17.18 3.33
CA ALA A 49 -2.50 16.37 3.76
C ALA A 49 -1.21 17.21 3.90
N GLY A 50 -0.71 17.33 5.13
CA GLY A 50 0.55 18.06 5.40
C GLY A 50 1.78 17.34 4.83
N GLN A 51 1.85 16.02 4.99
CA GLN A 51 2.90 15.16 4.45
C GLN A 51 2.29 14.18 3.44
N LYS A 52 2.84 14.13 2.23
CA LYS A 52 2.34 13.30 1.12
C LYS A 52 3.28 12.18 0.72
N THR A 53 4.58 12.37 0.96
CA THR A 53 5.64 11.41 0.62
C THR A 53 6.32 10.92 1.88
N PHE A 54 6.47 9.61 2.02
CA PHE A 54 7.13 9.00 3.18
C PHE A 54 8.26 8.13 2.67
N LEU A 55 9.41 8.17 3.35
CA LEU A 55 10.61 7.41 2.97
C LEU A 55 11.02 6.51 4.12
N ASN A 56 11.62 5.36 3.80
CA ASN A 56 12.18 4.42 4.77
C ASN A 56 11.18 3.98 5.86
N LEU A 57 9.93 3.73 5.48
CA LEU A 57 8.88 3.27 6.39
C LEU A 57 8.65 1.76 6.29
N THR A 58 8.17 1.20 7.40
CA THR A 58 7.64 -0.17 7.45
C THR A 58 6.12 -0.11 7.29
N VAL A 59 5.60 -0.91 6.36
CA VAL A 59 4.15 -1.09 6.15
C VAL A 59 3.73 -2.43 6.71
N TYR A 60 2.55 -2.47 7.33
CA TYR A 60 2.03 -3.67 7.97
C TYR A 60 0.85 -4.22 7.19
N LEU A 61 0.92 -5.49 6.81
CA LEU A 61 -0.21 -6.21 6.23
C LEU A 61 -1.12 -6.68 7.38
N LEU A 62 -2.36 -6.19 7.40
CA LEU A 62 -3.33 -6.48 8.46
C LEU A 62 -4.26 -7.59 7.97
N GLY A 63 -4.18 -8.75 8.63
CA GLY A 63 -5.07 -9.87 8.36
C GLY A 63 -6.56 -9.58 8.69
N PRO A 64 -7.43 -10.58 8.50
CA PRO A 64 -7.09 -11.98 8.22
C PRO A 64 -6.64 -12.22 6.77
N PHE A 65 -5.68 -13.13 6.61
CA PHE A 65 -5.34 -13.72 5.31
C PHE A 65 -6.01 -15.09 5.22
N PRO A 66 -6.52 -15.48 4.03
CA PRO A 66 -6.96 -16.86 3.80
C PRO A 66 -5.85 -17.86 4.19
N GLU A 67 -6.25 -18.99 4.73
CA GLU A 67 -5.31 -20.08 5.01
C GLU A 67 -4.56 -20.49 3.73
N GLY A 68 -3.24 -20.69 3.84
CA GLY A 68 -2.38 -21.00 2.69
C GLY A 68 -1.95 -19.80 1.85
N THR A 69 -2.26 -18.55 2.24
CA THR A 69 -1.74 -17.35 1.57
C THR A 69 -0.22 -17.31 1.69
N ASN A 70 0.51 -17.33 0.56
CA ASN A 70 1.93 -17.02 0.54
C ASN A 70 2.13 -15.50 0.66
N LEU A 71 2.76 -15.05 1.74
CA LEU A 71 3.06 -13.63 1.99
C LEU A 71 4.50 -13.26 1.62
N GLU A 72 5.21 -14.16 0.95
CA GLU A 72 6.45 -13.79 0.26
C GLU A 72 6.08 -12.96 -0.98
N LEU A 73 6.36 -11.66 -0.88
CA LEU A 73 6.21 -10.73 -1.98
C LEU A 73 7.46 -10.85 -2.89
N PRO A 74 7.28 -10.86 -4.23
CA PRO A 74 8.38 -10.92 -5.19
C PRO A 74 9.23 -9.65 -5.20
#